data_AF-A0A7U9XL84-F1
#
_entry.id   AF-A0A7U9XL84-F1
#
_cell.length_a   1.000
_cell.length_b   1.000
_cell.length_c   1.000
_cell.angle_alpha   90.00
_cell.angle_beta   90.00
_cell.angle_gamma   90.00
#
_symmetry.space_group_name_H-M   'P 1'
#
loop_
_entity.id
_entity.type
_entity.pdbx_description
1 polymer ?
#
loop_
_entity_poly.entity_id
_entity_poly.type
_entity_poly.pdbx_seq_one_letter_code
_entity_poly.pdbx_strand_id
1 'polypeptide(L)'
;MNEKFEYIPVLESQLAIDYDCTAEEVHCQDTIFRVMKRNEDARPIGSENTMLKIAVYREKLLVMAEECLLEWCKKRRNHESLWNSKTGNRKIDFKAICKCRCCRHVQKLGV
;
A
#
# COMPACT_ATOMS: atom_id res chain seq x y z
N MET A 1 -6.03 6.09 34.30
CA MET A 1 -6.30 7.27 33.46
C MET A 1 -5.76 6.96 32.08
N ASN A 2 -6.66 6.70 31.12
CA ASN A 2 -6.26 6.51 29.73
C ASN A 2 -6.01 7.89 29.14
N GLU A 3 -4.75 8.29 28.98
CA GLU A 3 -4.42 9.34 28.03
C GLU A 3 -5.02 8.91 26.69
N LYS A 4 -6.11 9.57 26.29
CA LYS A 4 -6.59 9.48 24.91
C LYS A 4 -5.43 9.97 24.07
N PHE A 5 -4.76 9.05 23.39
CA PHE A 5 -3.63 9.36 22.53
C PHE A 5 -4.04 10.40 21.49
N GLU A 6 -3.74 11.66 21.75
CA GLU A 6 -4.13 12.82 20.91
C GLU A 6 -3.56 12.71 19.48
N TYR A 7 -2.55 11.86 19.28
CA TYR A 7 -1.94 11.61 17.99
C TYR A 7 -2.73 10.63 17.10
N ILE A 8 -3.62 9.80 17.64
CA ILE A 8 -4.32 8.78 16.84
C ILE A 8 -5.19 9.45 15.75
N PRO A 9 -6.04 10.45 16.07
CA PRO A 9 -6.80 11.15 15.04
C PRO A 9 -5.90 11.80 13.99
N VAL A 10 -4.79 12.41 14.41
CA VAL A 10 -3.81 13.04 13.49
C VAL A 10 -3.20 12.01 12.54
N LEU A 11 -2.81 10.85 13.06
CA LEU A 11 -2.27 9.74 12.27
C LEU A 11 -3.31 9.19 11.29
N GLU A 12 -4.54 8.95 11.74
CA GLU A 12 -5.62 8.41 10.90
C GLU A 12 -6.00 9.39 9.78
N SER A 13 -6.06 10.69 10.07
CA SER A 13 -6.25 11.72 9.06
C SER A 13 -5.10 11.75 8.04
N GLN A 14 -3.84 11.63 8.47
CA GLN A 14 -2.72 11.60 7.53
C GLN A 14 -2.73 10.33 6.66
N LEU A 15 -3.04 9.17 7.24
CA LEU A 15 -3.18 7.92 6.49
C LEU A 15 -4.31 8.00 5.46
N ALA A 16 -5.41 8.67 5.80
CA ALA A 16 -6.54 8.90 4.90
C ALA A 16 -6.10 9.67 3.64
N ILE A 17 -5.35 10.76 3.84
CA ILE A 17 -4.76 11.56 2.74
C ILE A 17 -3.77 10.73 1.93
N ASP A 18 -2.85 10.02 2.61
CA ASP A 18 -1.78 9.24 1.96
C ASP A 18 -2.33 8.11 1.07
N TYR A 19 -3.50 7.56 1.44
CA TYR A 19 -4.11 6.40 0.79
C TYR A 19 -5.43 6.70 0.05
N ASP A 20 -5.77 7.98 -0.21
CA ASP A 20 -6.98 8.37 -0.95
C ASP A 20 -8.26 7.69 -0.41
N CYS A 21 -8.47 7.82 0.90
CA CYS A 21 -9.60 7.25 1.65
C CYS A 21 -10.03 8.20 2.77
N THR A 22 -11.07 7.85 3.52
CA THR A 22 -11.50 8.66 4.68
C THR A 22 -10.88 8.18 5.99
N ALA A 23 -10.85 9.03 7.02
CA ALA A 23 -10.37 8.64 8.34
C ALA A 23 -11.22 7.52 8.96
N GLU A 24 -12.52 7.51 8.68
CA GLU A 24 -13.44 6.44 9.07
C GLU A 24 -13.07 5.12 8.40
N GLU A 25 -12.75 5.15 7.10
CA GLU A 25 -12.24 3.97 6.39
C GLU A 25 -10.92 3.48 7.01
N VAL A 26 -10.02 4.38 7.41
CA VAL A 26 -8.78 4.05 8.13
C VAL A 26 -9.06 3.47 9.52
N HIS A 27 -10.15 3.86 10.18
CA HIS A 27 -10.53 3.34 11.47
C HIS A 27 -11.17 1.93 11.41
N CYS A 28 -11.91 1.62 10.34
CA CYS A 28 -12.58 0.33 10.13
C CYS A 28 -11.61 -0.86 10.02
N GLN A 29 -12.10 -2.09 10.25
CA GLN A 29 -11.27 -3.31 10.17
C GLN A 29 -10.97 -3.75 8.73
N ASP A 30 -11.67 -3.23 7.73
CA ASP A 30 -11.51 -3.65 6.34
C ASP A 30 -10.20 -3.17 5.73
N THR A 31 -9.54 -4.05 4.98
CA THR A 31 -8.37 -3.72 4.17
C THR A 31 -8.75 -2.76 3.05
N ILE A 32 -7.94 -1.71 2.87
CA ILE A 32 -8.14 -0.69 1.84
C ILE A 32 -7.32 -1.05 0.61
N PHE A 33 -7.98 -1.03 -0.55
CA PHE A 33 -7.35 -1.13 -1.86
C PHE A 33 -7.73 0.09 -2.70
N ARG A 34 -6.72 0.81 -3.20
CA ARG A 34 -6.88 1.98 -4.06
C ARG A 34 -5.96 1.90 -5.26
N VAL A 35 -6.43 2.45 -6.37
CA VAL A 35 -5.57 2.69 -7.53
C VAL A 35 -4.61 3.84 -7.17
N MET A 36 -3.35 3.71 -7.55
CA MET A 36 -2.34 4.74 -7.35
C MET A 36 -2.76 6.03 -8.05
N LYS A 37 -2.83 7.12 -7.27
CA LYS A 37 -3.04 8.47 -7.78
C LYS A 37 -1.98 9.38 -7.17
N ARG A 38 -1.56 10.37 -7.94
CA ARG A 38 -0.75 11.45 -7.39
C ARG A 38 -1.67 12.32 -6.52
N ASN A 39 -1.27 12.49 -5.27
CA ASN A 39 -1.90 13.40 -4.32
C ASN A 39 -0.77 14.30 -3.79
N GLU A 40 -0.87 15.61 -4.04
CA GLU A 40 0.14 16.60 -3.64
C GLU A 40 0.14 16.83 -2.13
N ASP A 41 -1.01 16.61 -1.48
CA ASP A 41 -1.17 16.71 -0.02
C ASP A 41 -0.67 15.44 0.70
N ALA A 42 -0.47 14.34 -0.04
CA ALA A 42 0.06 13.10 0.52
C ALA A 42 1.57 13.20 0.76
N ARG A 43 2.03 12.51 1.80
CA ARG A 43 3.46 12.43 2.07
C ARG A 43 4.19 11.78 0.90
N PRO A 44 5.35 12.32 0.49
CA PRO A 44 6.18 11.70 -0.53
C PRO A 44 6.78 10.40 0.03
N ILE A 45 6.09 9.29 -0.21
CA ILE A 45 6.57 7.95 0.11
C ILE A 45 7.07 7.32 -1.18
N GLY A 46 8.38 7.12 -1.26
CA GLY A 46 9.07 6.55 -2.42
C GLY A 46 9.53 7.61 -3.43
N SER A 47 9.87 7.15 -4.64
CA SER A 47 10.28 8.02 -5.76
C SER A 47 9.08 8.38 -6.65
N GLU A 48 9.30 9.26 -7.62
CA GLU A 48 8.32 9.63 -8.65
C GLU A 48 7.75 8.45 -9.46
N ASN A 49 8.48 7.32 -9.48
CA ASN A 49 8.15 6.09 -10.19
C ASN A 49 7.59 5.00 -9.25
N THR A 50 7.10 5.38 -8.07
CA THR A 50 6.50 4.41 -7.14
C THR A 50 5.22 3.85 -7.75
N MET A 51 5.16 2.54 -7.93
CA MET A 51 3.99 1.83 -8.48
C MET A 51 3.15 1.13 -7.39
N LEU A 52 3.66 1.09 -6.14
CA LEU A 52 3.06 0.38 -5.01
C LEU A 52 3.42 1.06 -3.68
N LYS A 53 2.40 1.38 -2.88
CA LYS A 53 2.48 1.83 -1.49
C LYS A 53 1.67 0.89 -0.62
N ILE A 54 2.26 0.43 0.48
CA ILE A 54 1.61 -0.46 1.44
C ILE A 54 1.94 0.00 2.86
N ALA A 55 0.93 0.01 3.71
CA ALA A 55 1.08 0.14 5.15
C ALA A 55 0.25 -0.90 5.88
N VAL A 56 0.68 -1.24 7.09
CA VAL A 56 -0.10 -2.03 8.04
C VAL A 56 -0.48 -1.09 9.19
N TYR A 57 -1.78 -0.99 9.46
CA TYR A 57 -2.30 -0.21 10.58
C TYR A 57 -3.44 -0.99 11.22
N ARG A 58 -3.45 -1.17 12.54
CA ARG A 58 -4.45 -1.97 13.27
C ARG A 58 -4.76 -3.33 12.60
N GLU A 59 -3.69 -4.07 12.29
CA GLU A 59 -3.78 -5.42 11.69
C GLU A 59 -4.42 -5.51 10.30
N LYS A 60 -4.76 -4.37 9.68
CA LYS A 60 -5.22 -4.33 8.29
C LYS A 60 -4.17 -3.78 7.34
N LEU A 61 -4.34 -4.09 6.06
CA LEU A 61 -3.54 -3.56 4.97
C LEU A 61 -4.17 -2.29 4.41
N LEU A 62 -3.34 -1.30 4.10
CA LEU A 62 -3.67 -0.16 3.27
C LEU A 62 -2.80 -0.26 2.04
N VAL A 63 -3.42 -0.49 0.88
CA VAL A 63 -2.71 -0.76 -0.38
C VAL A 63 -3.14 0.25 -1.41
N MET A 64 -2.16 0.96 -1.95
CA MET A 64 -2.33 1.81 -3.13
C MET A 64 -1.35 1.36 -4.20
N ALA A 65 -1.84 1.01 -5.38
CA ALA A 65 -0.99 0.45 -6.44
C ALA A 65 -1.53 0.78 -7.83
N GLU A 66 -0.68 0.75 -8.85
CA GLU A 66 -1.17 0.76 -10.24
C GLU A 66 -2.17 -0.38 -10.45
N GLU A 67 -3.16 -0.18 -11.33
CA GLU A 67 -4.28 -1.13 -11.53
C GLU A 67 -3.81 -2.57 -11.74
N CYS A 68 -2.74 -2.75 -12.52
CA CYS A 68 -2.20 -4.07 -12.83
C CYS A 68 -1.61 -4.79 -11.61
N LEU A 69 -1.06 -4.04 -10.64
CA LEU A 69 -0.50 -4.55 -9.39
C LEU A 69 -1.58 -4.67 -8.31
N LEU A 70 -2.61 -3.83 -8.34
CA LEU A 70 -3.68 -3.84 -7.36
C LEU A 70 -4.44 -5.17 -7.35
N GLU A 71 -4.75 -5.71 -8.54
CA GLU A 71 -5.38 -7.02 -8.68
C GLU A 71 -4.51 -8.17 -8.17
N TRP A 72 -3.19 -8.05 -8.31
CA TRP A 72 -2.26 -9.00 -7.70
C TRP A 72 -2.30 -8.92 -6.17
N CYS A 73 -2.33 -7.71 -5.60
CA CYS A 73 -2.40 -7.49 -4.16
C CYS A 73 -3.69 -8.07 -3.56
N LYS A 74 -4.85 -7.81 -4.18
CA LYS A 74 -6.15 -8.34 -3.74
C LYS A 74 -6.15 -9.87 -3.63
N LYS A 75 -5.55 -10.57 -4.60
CA LYS A 75 -5.45 -12.04 -4.62
C LYS A 75 -4.56 -12.60 -3.51
N ARG A 76 -3.61 -11.80 -2.99
CA ARG A 76 -2.61 -12.23 -2.00
C ARG A 76 -2.92 -11.77 -0.58
N ARG A 77 -4.04 -11.09 -0.33
CA ARG A 77 -4.41 -10.54 0.99
C ARG A 77 -4.48 -11.58 2.12
N ASN A 78 -4.85 -12.83 1.80
CA ASN A 78 -4.98 -13.93 2.76
C ASN A 78 -3.68 -14.70 3.03
N HIS A 79 -2.59 -14.36 2.31
CA HIS A 79 -1.28 -14.98 2.54
C HIS A 79 -0.47 -14.12 3.50
N GLU A 80 -0.83 -14.14 4.78
CA GLU A 80 -0.18 -13.37 5.85
C GLU A 80 1.35 -13.54 5.85
N SER A 81 1.86 -14.71 5.48
CA SER A 81 3.30 -15.02 5.42
C SER A 81 4.07 -14.28 4.32
N LEU A 82 3.40 -13.78 3.28
CA LEU A 82 4.05 -13.04 2.19
C LEU A 82 4.27 -11.56 2.53
N TRP A 83 3.36 -10.99 3.34
CA TRP A 83 3.45 -9.61 3.80
C TRP A 83 4.30 -9.51 5.08
N ASN A 84 4.27 -10.54 5.92
CA ASN A 84 5.12 -10.69 7.10
C ASN A 84 6.42 -11.44 6.75
N SER A 85 7.28 -10.86 5.93
CA SER A 85 8.61 -11.46 5.74
C SER A 85 9.45 -11.26 7.01
N LYS A 86 9.44 -12.25 7.91
CA LYS A 86 10.41 -12.41 9.02
C LYS A 86 11.85 -12.68 8.55
N THR A 87 12.15 -12.42 7.28
CA THR A 87 13.49 -12.57 6.70
C THR A 87 13.88 -11.24 6.10
N GLY A 88 14.87 -10.59 6.73
CA GLY A 88 15.47 -9.36 6.25
C GLY A 88 15.72 -9.41 4.75
N ASN A 89 15.44 -8.28 4.09
CA ASN A 89 15.87 -7.97 2.73
C ASN A 89 15.42 -8.95 1.63
N ARG A 90 14.28 -9.64 1.75
CA ARG A 90 13.68 -10.25 0.55
C ARG A 90 13.03 -9.15 -0.27
N LYS A 91 13.77 -8.65 -1.28
CA LYS A 91 13.21 -7.89 -2.39
C LYS A 91 11.95 -8.62 -2.87
N ILE A 92 10.82 -7.92 -2.87
CA ILE A 92 9.62 -8.38 -3.55
C ILE A 92 10.03 -8.60 -5.01
N ASP A 93 10.05 -9.84 -5.47
CA ASP A 93 10.43 -10.15 -6.84
C ASP A 93 9.27 -9.81 -7.79
N PHE A 94 9.24 -8.55 -8.23
CA PHE A 94 8.24 -8.05 -9.18
C PHE A 94 8.20 -8.85 -10.49
N LYS A 95 9.27 -9.58 -10.87
CA LYS A 95 9.26 -10.47 -12.05
C LYS A 95 8.35 -11.69 -11.85
N ALA A 96 8.24 -12.19 -10.63
CA ALA A 96 7.30 -13.27 -10.29
C ALA A 96 5.85 -12.77 -10.15
N ILE A 97 5.67 -11.46 -9.91
CA ILE A 97 4.38 -10.80 -9.69
C ILE A 97 3.64 -10.53 -11.00
N CYS A 98 4.37 -10.15 -12.05
CA CYS A 98 3.77 -9.59 -13.25
C CYS A 98 3.87 -10.52 -14.46
N LYS A 99 2.95 -11.50 -14.57
CA LYS A 99 2.72 -12.28 -15.79
C LYS A 99 1.71 -11.62 -16.75
N CYS A 100 1.27 -10.39 -16.50
CA CYS A 100 0.31 -9.69 -17.36
C CYS A 100 1.03 -8.97 -18.52
N ARG A 101 0.33 -8.80 -19.66
CA ARG A 101 0.85 -8.14 -20.88
C ARG A 101 1.37 -6.71 -20.63
N CYS A 102 0.95 -6.05 -19.55
CA CYS A 102 1.30 -4.68 -19.18
C CYS A 102 2.80 -4.52 -18.82
N CYS A 103 3.45 -5.57 -18.30
CA CYS A 103 4.86 -5.50 -17.86
C CYS A 103 5.91 -5.49 -18.96
N ARG A 104 5.53 -5.64 -20.25
CA ARG A 104 6.46 -5.36 -21.35
C ARG A 104 6.85 -3.88 -21.45
N HIS A 105 6.03 -2.98 -20.88
CA HIS A 105 6.37 -1.55 -20.78
C HIS A 105 7.36 -1.28 -19.64
N VAL A 106 7.15 -1.89 -18.47
CA VAL A 106 8.03 -1.74 -17.30
C VAL A 106 9.42 -2.37 -17.54
N GLN A 107 9.49 -3.51 -18.24
CA GLN A 107 10.79 -4.10 -18.64
C GLN A 107 11.61 -3.24 -19.61
N LYS A 108 10.97 -2.33 -20.37
CA LYS A 108 11.67 -1.38 -21.24
C LYS A 108 12.22 -0.16 -20.49
N LEU A 109 11.73 0.12 -19.28
CA LEU A 109 12.13 1.28 -18.48
C LEU A 109 13.31 1.01 -17.53
N GLY A 110 13.89 -0.20 -17.54
CA GLY A 110 15.21 -0.47 -16.97
C GLY A 110 15.38 -0.14 -15.48
N VAL A 111 14.41 -0.53 -14.65
CA VAL A 111 14.52 -0.50 -13.18
C VAL A 111 14.84 -1.88 -12.62
#